data_AF-X1JQI3-F1
#
_entry.id   AF-X1JQI3-F1
#
_cell.length_a   1.000
_cell.length_b   1.000
_cell.length_c   1.000
_cell.angle_alpha   90.00
_cell.angle_beta   90.00
_cell.angle_gamma   90.00
#
_symmetry.space_group_name_H-M   'P 1'
#
loop_
_entity.id
_entity.type
_entity.pdbx_description
1 polymer ?
#
loop_
_entity_poly.entity_id
_entity_poly.type
_entity_poly.pdbx_seq_one_letter_code
_entity_poly.pdbx_strand_id
1 'polypeptide(L)' 'MARFQKDIVNYFPHDANACASDTLTVLQGRFGNDGYAFWFKLLEKLASTEGHYIDCHNSTKWQLLLAKTGVNEI' A
#
# COMPACT_ATOMS: atom_id res chain seq x y z
N MET A 1 -4.17 -21.13 -26.45
CA MET A 1 -3.37 -21.17 -25.21
C MET A 1 -4.20 -20.56 -24.10
N ALA A 2 -4.32 -21.22 -22.95
CA ALA A 2 -5.01 -20.64 -21.79
C ALA A 2 -4.17 -19.47 -21.24
N ARG A 3 -4.81 -18.34 -20.94
CA ARG A 3 -4.13 -17.19 -20.33
C ARG A 3 -3.63 -17.61 -18.95
N PHE A 4 -2.34 -17.44 -18.69
CA PHE A 4 -1.79 -17.60 -17.34
C PHE A 4 -2.56 -16.69 -16.36
N GLN A 5 -3.06 -17.26 -15.27
CA GLN A 5 -3.80 -16.50 -14.28
C GLN A 5 -2.80 -15.62 -13.52
N LYS A 6 -3.01 -14.30 -13.57
CA LYS A 6 -2.17 -13.34 -12.87
C LYS A 6 -2.71 -13.19 -11.45
N ASP A 7 -1.87 -13.42 -10.44
CA ASP A 7 -2.21 -13.20 -9.03
C ASP A 7 -1.84 -11.77 -8.60
N ILE A 8 -2.24 -10.81 -9.43
CA ILE A 8 -2.05 -9.37 -9.22
C ILE A 8 -3.31 -8.62 -9.61
N VAL A 9 -3.53 -7.48 -8.97
CA VAL A 9 -4.62 -6.56 -9.26
C VAL A 9 -4.08 -5.42 -10.13
N ASN A 10 -4.54 -5.34 -11.38
CA ASN A 10 -4.10 -4.29 -12.32
C ASN A 10 -4.77 -2.94 -12.09
N TYR A 11 -5.89 -2.91 -11.36
CA TYR A 11 -6.65 -1.70 -11.07
C TYR A 11 -7.10 -1.70 -9.62
N PHE A 12 -6.62 -0.74 -8.85
CA PHE A 12 -6.96 -0.58 -7.44
C PHE A 12 -7.89 0.63 -7.27
N PRO A 13 -9.21 0.43 -7.06
CA PRO A 13 -10.15 1.53 -6.90
C PRO A 13 -9.88 2.26 -5.58
N HIS A 14 -9.90 3.60 -5.63
CA HIS A 14 -9.98 4.43 -4.43
C HIS A 14 -11.45 4.73 -4.12
N ASP A 15 -11.92 4.28 -2.96
CA ASP A 15 -13.27 4.61 -2.49
C ASP A 15 -13.32 6.07 -2.02
N ALA A 16 -14.30 6.84 -2.52
CA ALA A 16 -14.52 8.22 -2.12
C ALA A 16 -14.86 8.34 -0.61
N ASN A 17 -15.44 7.30 -0.01
CA ASN A 17 -15.75 7.22 1.41
C ASN A 17 -14.62 6.64 2.26
N ALA A 18 -13.47 6.30 1.68
CA ALA A 18 -12.37 5.68 2.43
C ALA A 18 -11.88 6.59 3.57
N CYS A 19 -11.93 7.92 3.41
CA CYS A 19 -11.57 8.86 4.46
C CYS A 19 -12.46 8.75 5.73
N ALA A 20 -13.68 8.24 5.61
CA ALA A 20 -14.59 8.02 6.73
C ALA A 20 -14.38 6.67 7.43
N SER A 21 -13.45 5.84 6.95
CA SER A 21 -13.14 4.56 7.58
C SER A 21 -12.40 4.76 8.91
N ASP A 22 -12.72 3.93 9.91
CA ASP A 22 -12.12 4.02 11.25
C ASP A 22 -10.58 3.94 11.21
N THR A 23 -10.01 3.07 10.36
CA THR A 23 -8.57 2.93 10.17
C THR A 23 -7.91 4.19 9.64
N LEU A 24 -8.48 4.80 8.61
CA LEU A 24 -7.94 6.03 8.01
C LEU A 24 -8.11 7.22 8.95
N THR A 25 -9.21 7.29 9.70
CA THR A 25 -9.43 8.29 10.75
C THR A 25 -8.33 8.21 11.82
N VAL A 26 -8.00 7.00 12.29
CA VAL A 26 -6.95 6.80 13.30
C VAL A 26 -5.56 7.11 12.73
N LEU A 27 -5.25 6.68 11.51
CA LEU A 27 -3.96 6.94 10.85
C LEU A 27 -3.77 8.44 10.60
N GLN A 28 -4.80 9.12 10.12
CA GLN A 28 -4.77 10.56 9.87
C GLN A 28 -4.68 11.36 11.17
N GLY A 29 -5.34 10.90 12.24
CA GLY A 29 -5.21 11.52 13.57
C GLY A 29 -3.81 11.39 14.17
N ARG A 30 -3.11 10.28 13.92
CA ARG A 30 -1.76 10.03 14.47
C ARG A 30 -0.62 10.60 13.65
N PHE A 31 -0.74 10.52 12.32
CA PHE A 31 0.35 10.82 11.38
C PHE A 31 -0.03 11.90 10.35
N GLY A 32 -1.17 12.54 10.51
CA GLY A 32 -1.64 13.57 9.58
C GLY A 32 -1.91 13.04 8.19
N ASN A 33 -1.75 13.92 7.19
CA ASN A 33 -1.95 13.58 5.79
C ASN A 33 -0.98 12.47 5.29
N ASP A 34 0.20 12.36 5.91
CA ASP A 34 1.19 11.35 5.55
C ASP A 34 0.72 9.93 5.89
N GLY A 35 -0.04 9.77 6.98
CA GLY A 35 -0.67 8.50 7.34
C GLY A 35 -1.71 8.03 6.30
N TYR A 36 -2.49 8.99 5.77
CA TYR A 36 -3.43 8.72 4.68
C TYR A 36 -2.68 8.31 3.41
N ALA A 37 -1.69 9.10 2.98
CA ALA A 37 -0.91 8.82 1.79
C ALA A 37 -0.14 7.49 1.87
N PHE A 38 0.43 7.18 3.05
CA PHE A 38 1.11 5.91 3.31
C PHE A 38 0.17 4.72 3.10
N TRP A 39 -1.04 4.77 3.66
CA TRP A 39 -1.99 3.67 3.62
C TRP A 39 -2.36 3.27 2.18
N PHE A 40 -2.69 4.24 1.34
CA PHE A 40 -3.04 3.96 -0.05
C PHE A 40 -1.86 3.46 -0.87
N LYS A 41 -0.68 4.08 -0.72
CA LYS A 41 0.53 3.63 -1.41
C LYS A 41 0.96 2.22 -1.00
N LEU A 42 0.73 1.85 0.26
CA LEU A 42 0.95 0.48 0.75
C LEU A 42 -0.01 -0.50 0.08
N LEU A 43 -1.31 -0.20 0.06
CA LEU A 43 -2.32 -1.04 -0.58
C LEU A 43 -2.10 -1.19 -2.09
N GLU A 44 -1.74 -0.12 -2.78
CA GLU A 44 -1.35 -0.18 -4.20
C GLU A 44 -0.17 -1.13 -4.42
N LYS A 45 0.84 -1.08 -3.54
CA LYS A 45 2.01 -1.95 -3.64
C LYS A 45 1.62 -3.41 -3.39
N LEU A 46 0.80 -3.69 -2.38
CA LEU A 46 0.27 -5.03 -2.09
C LEU A 46 -0.57 -5.57 -3.27
N ALA A 47 -1.49 -4.76 -3.78
CA ALA A 47 -2.35 -5.12 -4.91
C ALA A 47 -1.55 -5.45 -6.18
N SER A 48 -0.48 -4.69 -6.44
CA SER A 48 0.39 -4.90 -7.61
C SER A 48 1.41 -6.03 -7.46
N THR A 49 1.61 -6.57 -6.26
CA THR A 49 2.63 -7.61 -6.00
C THR A 49 2.00 -8.99 -6.06
N GLU A 50 2.67 -9.94 -6.71
CA GLU A 50 2.21 -11.33 -6.81
C GLU A 50 2.01 -11.94 -5.42
N GLY A 51 0.84 -12.55 -5.20
CA GLY A 51 0.47 -13.15 -3.91
C GLY A 51 0.15 -12.13 -2.81
N HIS A 52 0.00 -10.84 -3.16
CA HIS A 52 -0.43 -9.77 -2.25
C HIS A 52 0.39 -9.67 -0.95
N TYR A 53 1.68 -9.97 -1.01
CA TYR A 53 2.58 -9.87 0.13
C TYR A 53 3.79 -8.99 -0.20
N ILE A 54 4.33 -8.34 0.82
CA ILE A 54 5.58 -7.59 0.72
C ILE A 54 6.56 -8.21 1.70
N ASP A 55 7.69 -8.69 1.17
CA ASP A 55 8.78 -9.20 1.97
C ASP A 55 9.60 -8.04 2.54
N CYS A 56 9.36 -7.72 3.81
CA CYS A 56 10.08 -6.69 4.56
C CYS A 56 11.43 -7.16 5.11
N HIS A 57 11.76 -8.46 5.02
CA HIS A 57 13.06 -8.97 5.43
C HIS A 57 14.14 -8.67 4.36
N ASN A 58 13.72 -8.47 3.11
CA ASN A 58 14.60 -8.02 2.04
C ASN A 58 14.82 -6.50 2.12
N SER A 59 16.05 -6.10 2.47
CA SER A 59 16.43 -4.69 2.63
C SER A 59 16.16 -3.83 1.40
N THR A 60 16.34 -4.37 0.19
CA THR A 60 16.05 -3.65 -1.06
C THR A 60 14.56 -3.42 -1.25
N LYS A 61 13.73 -4.44 -1.01
CA LYS A 61 12.26 -4.28 -1.09
C LYS A 61 11.74 -3.32 -0.03
N TRP A 62 12.33 -3.36 1.17
CA TRP A 62 12.03 -2.43 2.26
C TRP A 62 12.35 -0.98 1.87
N GLN A 63 13.55 -0.71 1.37
CA GLN A 63 13.94 0.64 0.91
C GLN A 63 13.05 1.14 -0.23
N LEU A 64 12.66 0.27 -1.17
CA LEU A 64 11.72 0.62 -2.23
C LEU A 64 10.33 0.97 -1.70
N LEU A 65 9.87 0.26 -0.65
CA LEU A 65 8.61 0.58 -0.01
C LEU A 65 8.68 1.97 0.64
N LEU A 66 9.71 2.25 1.43
CA LEU A 66 9.94 3.54 2.08
C LEU A 66 10.01 4.68 1.06
N ALA A 67 10.77 4.50 -0.03
CA ALA A 67 10.87 5.50 -1.10
C ALA A 67 9.51 5.74 -1.79
N LYS A 68 8.69 4.70 -1.97
CA LYS A 68 7.37 4.84 -2.58
C LYS A 68 6.41 5.57 -1.65
N THR A 69 6.35 5.16 -0.38
CA THR A 69 5.44 5.73 0.62
C THR A 69 5.85 7.14 1.02
N GLY A 70 7.14 7.46 1.01
CA GLY A 70 7.68 8.76 1.41
C GLY A 70 7.87 8.90 2.92
N VAL A 71 7.86 7.78 3.66
CA VAL A 71 8.11 7.75 5.11
C VAL A 71 9.51 7.25 5.41
N ASN A 72 10.05 7.61 6.57
CA ASN A 72 11.36 7.17 7.04
C ASN A 72 11.22 5.93 7.94
N GLU A 73 12.30 5.15 8.06
CA GLU A 73 12.39 4.19 9.16
C GLU A 73 12.57 4.95 10.49
N ILE A 74 11.96 4.42 11.55
CA ILE A 74 11.98 5.00 12.90
C ILE A 74 13.19 4.46 13.66
#